data_AF-A0A1Q6A4S3-F1
#
_entry.id   AF-A0A1Q6A4S3-F1
#
_cell.length_a   1.000
_cell.length_b   1.000
_cell.length_c   1.000
_cell.angle_alpha   90.00
_cell.angle_beta   90.00
_cell.angle_gamma   90.00
#
_symmetry.space_group_name_H-M   'P 1'
#
loop_
_entity.id
_entity.type
_entity.pdbx_description
1 polymer ?
#
loop_
_entity_poly.entity_id
_entity_poly.type
_entity_poly.pdbx_seq_one_letter_code
_entity_poly.pdbx_strand_id
1 'polypeptide(L)'
;MNTVKYNNMEPAEIIIKTYLQIRDALTEKLIKQRYQPVHEQHDDPLFFSRYMIWSNNEEALRLTWDGKEQWFALEVTQDLPLKALSPWSTIIIVPFETNNKTSVYAEGIVHRIITSLD
;
A
#
# COMPACT_ATOMS: atom_id res chain seq x y z
N MET A 1 -15.12 -26.04 26.00
CA MET A 1 -14.32 -25.74 24.79
C MET A 1 -14.81 -24.41 24.24
N ASN A 2 -14.04 -23.33 24.39
CA ASN A 2 -14.35 -22.04 23.78
C ASN A 2 -13.95 -22.09 22.30
N THR A 3 -14.92 -22.32 21.42
CA THR A 3 -14.76 -22.02 20.00
C THR A 3 -14.61 -20.52 19.85
N VAL A 4 -13.39 -20.07 19.59
CA VAL A 4 -13.10 -18.70 19.14
C VAL A 4 -13.92 -18.50 17.86
N LYS A 5 -14.95 -17.65 17.95
CA LYS A 5 -15.63 -17.13 16.77
C LYS A 5 -14.61 -16.27 16.04
N TYR A 6 -14.04 -16.76 14.95
CA TYR A 6 -13.39 -15.90 13.98
C TYR A 6 -14.48 -14.94 13.49
N ASN A 7 -14.44 -13.69 13.97
CA ASN A 7 -15.25 -12.62 13.40
C ASN A 7 -14.86 -12.54 11.92
N ASN A 8 -15.77 -12.98 11.04
CA ASN A 8 -15.62 -12.80 9.61
C ASN A 8 -15.59 -11.31 9.34
N MET A 9 -14.41 -10.74 9.10
CA MET A 9 -14.29 -9.38 8.58
C MET A 9 -14.86 -9.34 7.15
N GLU A 10 -15.51 -8.23 6.81
CA GLU A 10 -15.96 -8.00 5.45
C GLU A 10 -14.73 -7.88 4.52
N PRO A 11 -14.79 -8.33 3.26
CA PRO A 11 -13.62 -8.31 2.36
C PRO A 11 -12.99 -6.91 2.21
N ALA A 12 -13.83 -5.87 2.25
CA ALA A 12 -13.40 -4.47 2.22
C ALA A 12 -12.60 -4.06 3.48
N GLU A 13 -12.90 -4.62 4.65
CA GLU A 13 -12.20 -4.29 5.89
C GLU A 13 -10.78 -4.89 5.90
N ILE A 14 -10.62 -6.12 5.40
CA ILE A 14 -9.32 -6.80 5.37
C ILE A 14 -8.36 -6.08 4.41
N ILE A 15 -8.83 -5.70 3.22
CA ILE A 15 -7.97 -5.02 2.24
C ILE A 15 -7.56 -3.62 2.71
N ILE A 16 -8.49 -2.86 3.32
CA ILE A 16 -8.18 -1.55 3.92
C ILE A 16 -7.16 -1.72 5.05
N LYS A 17 -7.38 -2.70 5.93
CA LYS A 17 -6.43 -2.98 7.01
C LYS A 17 -5.05 -3.37 6.48
N THR A 18 -5.00 -4.18 5.42
CA THR A 18 -3.76 -4.58 4.76
C THR A 18 -3.05 -3.36 4.18
N TYR A 19 -3.76 -2.47 3.49
CA TYR A 19 -3.22 -1.20 2.99
C TYR A 19 -2.59 -0.36 4.11
N LEU A 20 -3.31 -0.18 5.22
CA LEU A 20 -2.81 0.60 6.36
C LEU A 20 -1.55 -0.03 6.96
N GLN A 21 -1.52 -1.37 7.09
CA GLN A 21 -0.33 -2.09 7.56
C GLN A 21 0.87 -1.91 6.63
N ILE A 22 0.67 -1.98 5.30
CA ILE A 22 1.73 -1.71 4.32
C ILE A 22 2.22 -0.27 4.46
N ARG A 23 1.30 0.70 4.48
CA ARG A 23 1.61 2.14 4.58
C ARG A 23 2.41 2.45 5.84
N ASP A 24 1.99 1.94 6.99
CA ASP A 24 2.63 2.24 8.27
C ASP A 24 4.04 1.65 8.31
N ALA A 25 4.20 0.39 7.87
CA ALA A 25 5.50 -0.25 7.82
C ALA A 25 6.47 0.40 6.81
N LEU A 26 5.97 0.80 5.64
CA LEU A 26 6.75 1.58 4.68
C LEU A 26 7.13 2.95 5.27
N THR A 27 6.21 3.64 5.93
CA THR A 27 6.49 4.93 6.57
C THR A 27 7.63 4.82 7.58
N GLU A 28 7.58 3.81 8.46
CA GLU A 28 8.65 3.58 9.45
C GLU A 28 10.01 3.29 8.79
N LYS A 29 10.02 2.53 7.68
CA LYS A 29 11.24 2.22 6.92
C LYS A 29 11.78 3.47 6.22
N LEU A 30 10.92 4.20 5.51
CA LEU A 30 11.29 5.31 4.63
C LEU A 30 11.73 6.56 5.41
N ILE A 31 11.17 6.81 6.59
CA ILE A 31 11.64 7.89 7.48
C ILE A 31 13.14 7.73 7.81
N LYS A 32 13.60 6.50 8.04
CA LYS A 32 15.03 6.21 8.31
C LYS A 32 15.93 6.53 7.10
N GLN A 33 15.34 6.55 5.90
CA GLN A 33 15.97 6.90 4.63
C GLN A 33 15.70 8.35 4.21
N ARG A 34 15.26 9.21 5.15
CA ARG A 34 14.98 10.64 4.96
C ARG A 34 13.83 10.98 4.02
N TYR A 35 13.00 10.01 3.67
CA TYR A 35 11.74 10.29 3.01
C TYR A 35 10.76 10.95 3.98
N GLN A 36 9.90 11.80 3.44
CA GLN A 36 8.80 12.44 4.15
C GLN A 36 7.49 12.15 3.43
N PRO A 37 6.38 11.90 4.15
CA PRO A 37 5.04 11.98 3.59
C PRO A 37 4.80 13.31 2.87
N VAL A 38 4.36 13.27 1.62
CA VAL A 38 4.05 14.50 0.85
C VAL A 38 2.60 14.54 0.36
N HIS A 39 1.95 13.39 0.21
CA HIS A 39 0.55 13.33 -0.19
C HIS A 39 -0.10 12.03 0.26
N GLU A 40 -1.36 12.10 0.65
CA GLU A 40 -2.18 10.92 0.97
C GLU A 40 -3.61 11.16 0.47
N GLN A 41 -4.16 10.19 -0.26
CA GLN A 41 -5.54 10.21 -0.73
C GLN A 41 -6.28 8.99 -0.20
N HIS A 42 -7.33 9.24 0.58
CA HIS A 42 -8.09 8.21 1.31
C HIS A 42 -9.47 7.91 0.72
N ASP A 43 -10.08 8.90 0.08
CA ASP A 43 -11.51 8.94 -0.17
C ASP A 43 -11.81 9.30 -1.62
N ASP A 44 -11.33 8.52 -2.58
CA ASP A 44 -11.95 8.56 -3.92
C ASP A 44 -13.23 7.72 -3.88
N PRO A 45 -14.43 8.35 -3.79
CA PRO A 45 -15.68 7.62 -3.65
C PRO A 45 -16.07 6.89 -4.95
N LEU A 46 -15.41 7.19 -6.08
CA LEU A 46 -15.75 6.65 -7.39
C LEU A 46 -14.99 5.35 -7.69
N PHE A 47 -13.82 5.14 -7.09
CA PHE A 47 -12.94 4.02 -7.45
C PHE A 47 -12.46 3.16 -6.28
N PHE A 48 -12.73 3.56 -5.03
CA PHE A 48 -12.24 2.87 -3.82
C PHE A 48 -10.71 2.70 -3.78
N SER A 49 -9.99 3.53 -4.53
CA SER A 49 -8.53 3.49 -4.59
C SER A 49 -7.93 4.42 -3.53
N ARG A 50 -6.81 3.99 -2.94
CA ARG A 50 -6.04 4.80 -1.98
C ARG A 50 -4.62 4.92 -2.46
N TYR A 51 -3.97 6.04 -2.17
CA TYR A 51 -2.52 6.11 -2.34
C TYR A 51 -1.85 7.00 -1.31
N MET A 52 -0.56 6.73 -1.12
CA MET A 52 0.34 7.47 -0.26
C MET A 52 1.63 7.72 -1.00
N ILE A 53 2.14 8.95 -0.95
CA ILE A 53 3.40 9.35 -1.56
C ILE A 53 4.37 9.80 -0.48
N TRP A 54 5.58 9.27 -0.54
CA TRP A 54 6.73 9.75 0.21
C TRP A 54 7.78 10.30 -0.76
N SER A 55 8.49 11.35 -0.37
CA SER A 55 9.57 11.93 -1.18
C SER A 55 10.78 12.25 -0.32
N ASN A 56 11.98 12.10 -0.88
CA ASN A 56 13.19 12.72 -0.38
C ASN A 56 13.74 13.70 -1.44
N ASN A 57 15.02 14.06 -1.38
CA ASN A 57 15.65 14.99 -2.34
C ASN A 57 16.07 14.34 -3.67
N GLU A 58 15.97 13.01 -3.79
CA GLU A 58 16.45 12.23 -4.92
C GLU A 58 15.29 11.63 -5.72
N GLU A 59 14.30 11.08 -5.02
CA GLU A 59 13.17 10.39 -5.62
C GLU A 59 11.91 10.44 -4.74
N ALA A 60 10.79 9.97 -5.31
CA ALA A 60 9.53 9.76 -4.62
C ALA A 60 9.02 8.34 -4.84
N LEU A 61 8.38 7.79 -3.81
CA LEU A 61 7.73 6.50 -3.80
C LEU A 61 6.23 6.67 -3.65
N ARG A 62 5.45 5.87 -4.38
CA ARG A 62 3.99 5.83 -4.28
C ARG A 62 3.53 4.42 -3.98
N LEU A 63 2.78 4.26 -2.89
CA LEU A 63 1.97 3.07 -2.63
C LEU A 63 0.56 3.34 -3.14
N THR A 64 0.07 2.51 -4.05
CA THR A 64 -1.29 2.56 -4.58
C THR A 64 -2.02 1.28 -4.20
N TRP A 65 -3.25 1.40 -3.74
CA TRP A 65 -4.24 0.33 -3.73
C TRP A 65 -5.31 0.66 -4.75
N ASP A 66 -5.51 -0.24 -5.72
CA ASP A 66 -6.64 -0.19 -6.65
C ASP A 66 -7.81 -1.04 -6.12
N GLY A 67 -8.90 -0.37 -5.75
CA GLY A 67 -10.09 -1.02 -5.19
C GLY A 67 -10.89 -1.85 -6.19
N LYS A 68 -10.78 -1.54 -7.48
CA LYS A 68 -11.54 -2.19 -8.56
C LYS A 68 -10.87 -3.48 -9.01
N GLU A 69 -9.58 -3.39 -9.31
CA GLU A 69 -8.78 -4.49 -9.83
C GLU A 69 -8.11 -5.29 -8.69
N GLN A 70 -8.27 -4.86 -7.44
CA GLN A 70 -7.82 -5.52 -6.21
C GLN A 70 -6.33 -5.84 -6.21
N TRP A 71 -5.49 -4.81 -6.37
CA TRP A 71 -4.03 -4.97 -6.26
C TRP A 71 -3.40 -3.81 -5.49
N PHE A 72 -2.21 -4.08 -4.96
CA PHE A 72 -1.30 -3.08 -4.43
C PHE A 72 -0.14 -2.88 -5.38
N ALA A 73 0.27 -1.64 -5.61
CA ALA A 73 1.49 -1.34 -6.35
C ALA A 73 2.39 -0.43 -5.52
N LEU A 74 3.69 -0.69 -5.60
CA LEU A 74 4.72 0.24 -5.16
C LEU A 74 5.48 0.71 -6.38
N GLU A 75 5.63 2.02 -6.51
CA GLU A 75 6.20 2.68 -7.68
C GLU A 75 7.18 3.76 -7.25
N VAL A 76 8.12 4.11 -8.14
CA VAL A 76 9.16 5.12 -7.90
C VAL A 76 9.24 6.12 -9.05
N THR A 77 9.63 7.35 -8.75
CA THR A 77 9.98 8.37 -9.74
C THR A 77 11.12 9.27 -9.26
N GLN A 78 11.97 9.67 -10.19
CA GLN A 78 13.02 10.67 -9.97
C GLN A 78 12.65 12.04 -10.56
N ASP A 79 11.45 12.20 -11.16
CA ASP A 79 10.98 13.49 -11.69
C ASP A 79 10.49 14.39 -10.54
N LEU A 80 11.44 15.06 -9.89
CA LEU A 80 11.21 16.03 -8.84
C LEU A 80 11.40 17.48 -9.36
N PRO A 81 10.55 18.45 -8.95
CA PRO A 81 9.38 18.29 -8.10
C PRO A 81 8.24 17.57 -8.81
N LEU A 82 7.44 16.83 -8.04
CA LEU A 82 6.31 16.05 -8.56
C LEU A 82 5.31 16.95 -9.31
N LYS A 83 5.08 16.62 -10.57
CA LYS A 83 4.03 17.16 -11.45
C LYS A 83 2.90 16.14 -11.60
N ALA A 84 1.73 16.61 -11.99
CA ALA A 84 0.56 15.74 -12.23
C ALA A 84 0.82 14.59 -13.22
N LEU A 85 1.76 14.78 -14.16
CA LEU A 85 2.12 13.80 -15.19
C LEU A 85 3.53 13.21 -15.01
N SER A 86 4.07 13.25 -13.79
CA SER A 86 5.38 12.63 -13.51
C SER A 86 5.33 11.14 -13.87
N PRO A 87 6.30 10.61 -14.63
CA PRO A 87 6.33 9.20 -14.97
C PRO A 87 6.69 8.37 -13.72
N TRP A 88 5.99 7.26 -13.51
CA TRP A 88 6.24 6.33 -12.41
C TRP A 88 6.73 5.00 -12.98
N SER A 89 7.78 4.45 -12.37
CA SER A 89 8.28 3.11 -12.66
C SER A 89 7.79 2.14 -11.60
N THR A 90 7.22 1.02 -12.02
CA THR A 90 6.74 -0.01 -11.10
C THR A 90 7.89 -0.76 -10.45
N ILE A 91 7.89 -0.83 -9.11
CA ILE A 91 8.78 -1.70 -8.33
C ILE A 91 8.13 -3.07 -8.20
N ILE A 92 6.88 -3.11 -7.73
CA ILE A 92 6.13 -4.35 -7.54
C ILE A 92 4.63 -4.11 -7.66
N ILE A 93 3.91 -5.11 -8.18
CA ILE A 93 2.45 -5.20 -8.12
C ILE A 93 2.10 -6.53 -7.44
N VAL A 94 1.23 -6.47 -6.44
CA VAL A 94 0.76 -7.63 -5.68
C VAL A 94 -0.77 -7.69 -5.75
N PRO A 95 -1.35 -8.70 -6.41
CA PRO A 95 -2.80 -8.89 -6.39
C PRO A 95 -3.27 -9.28 -4.97
N PHE A 96 -4.47 -8.84 -4.62
CA PHE A 96 -5.15 -9.16 -3.37
C PHE A 96 -6.41 -9.97 -3.66
N GLU A 97 -6.44 -11.21 -3.16
CA GLU A 97 -7.58 -12.09 -3.29
C GLU A 97 -8.56 -11.83 -2.15
N THR A 98 -9.64 -11.09 -2.42
CA THR A 98 -10.68 -10.78 -1.42
C THR A 98 -11.40 -12.00 -0.82
N ASN A 99 -11.36 -13.14 -1.51
CA ASN A 99 -11.89 -14.40 -1.00
C ASN A 99 -10.98 -15.04 0.07
N ASN A 100 -9.70 -14.63 0.14
CA ASN A 100 -8.75 -15.13 1.13
C ASN A 100 -8.72 -14.20 2.36
N LYS A 101 -9.56 -14.54 3.35
CA LYS A 101 -9.76 -13.76 4.57
C LYS A 101 -8.76 -14.07 5.70
N THR A 102 -7.67 -14.77 5.40
CA THR A 102 -6.70 -15.18 6.44
C THR A 102 -5.71 -14.05 6.74
N SER A 103 -5.41 -13.81 8.02
CA SER A 103 -4.42 -12.81 8.41
C SER A 103 -3.02 -13.13 7.87
N VAL A 104 -2.69 -14.43 7.79
CA VAL A 104 -1.41 -14.93 7.24
C VAL A 104 -1.24 -14.50 5.78
N TYR A 105 -2.33 -14.50 4.99
CA TYR A 105 -2.28 -14.04 3.61
C TYR A 105 -1.97 -12.53 3.52
N ALA A 106 -2.67 -11.72 4.32
CA ALA A 106 -2.43 -10.27 4.40
C ALA A 106 -1.00 -9.96 4.86
N GLU A 107 -0.50 -10.64 5.89
CA GLU A 107 0.88 -10.52 6.38
C GLU A 107 1.90 -10.89 5.29
N GLY A 108 1.61 -11.91 4.48
CA GLY A 108 2.45 -12.28 3.33
C GLY A 108 2.53 -11.17 2.28
N ILE A 109 1.43 -10.46 2.01
CA ILE A 109 1.41 -9.31 1.09
C ILE A 109 2.22 -8.14 1.67
N VAL A 110 2.01 -7.81 2.94
CA VAL A 110 2.77 -6.77 3.64
C VAL A 110 4.27 -7.05 3.53
N HIS A 111 4.68 -8.28 3.86
CA HIS A 111 6.09 -8.68 3.79
C HIS A 111 6.65 -8.53 2.37
N ARG A 112 5.97 -9.06 1.34
CA ARG A 112 6.40 -8.99 -0.05
C ARG A 112 6.64 -7.56 -0.54
N ILE A 113 5.77 -6.63 -0.15
CA ILE A 113 5.92 -5.22 -0.55
C ILE A 113 7.09 -4.58 0.19
N ILE A 114 7.22 -4.78 1.49
CA ILE A 114 8.31 -4.19 2.29
C ILE A 114 9.69 -4.67 1.80
N THR A 115 9.83 -5.97 1.53
CA THR A 115 11.10 -6.55 1.08
C THR A 115 11.43 -6.23 -0.37
N SER A 116 10.51 -5.64 -1.14
CA SER A 116 10.79 -5.21 -2.52
C SER A 116 11.71 -3.98 -2.61
N LEU A 117 11.97 -3.33 -1.47
CA LEU A 117 12.85 -2.18 -1.31
C LEU A 117 14.21 -2.54 -0.69
N ASP A 118 14.50 -3.83 -0.49
CA ASP A 118 15.79 -4.35 -0.01
C ASP A 118 16.63 -4.89 -1.18
#